data_AF-A0A6A4QIU3-F1
#
_entry.id   AF-A0A6A4QIU3-F1
#
_cell.length_a   1.000
_cell.length_b   1.000
_cell.length_c   1.000
_cell.angle_alpha   90.00
_cell.angle_beta   90.00
_cell.angle_gamma   90.00
#
_symmetry.space_group_name_H-M   'P 1'
#
loop_
_entity.id
_entity.type
_entity.pdbx_description
1 polymer ?
#
loop_
_entity_poly.entity_id
_entity_poly.type
_entity_poly.pdbx_seq_one_letter_code
_entity_poly.pdbx_strand_id
1 'polypeptide(L)' 'MGEEGVPKTVCAEEALNLLNCVTQSPYDQDKCINLLNSLRNCVLAKKVKKFSLAEQEQQGTKPSNQKA' A
#
# COMPACT_ATOMS: atom_id res chain seq x y z
N MET A 1 26.42 1.55 9.38
CA MET A 1 25.80 0.81 8.25
C MET A 1 24.98 -0.30 8.85
N GLY A 2 23.66 -0.13 8.91
CA GLY A 2 22.73 -1.13 9.43
C GLY A 2 21.36 -0.82 8.86
N GLU A 3 21.03 -1.39 7.71
CA GLU A 3 19.62 -1.53 7.30
C GLU A 3 19.07 -2.73 8.06
N GLU A 4 18.64 -2.47 9.29
CA GLU A 4 17.96 -3.44 10.12
C GLU A 4 16.52 -3.58 9.64
N GLY A 5 16.30 -4.62 8.83
CA GLY A 5 15.04 -5.33 8.73
C GLY A 5 13.80 -4.47 8.53
N VAL A 6 13.69 -3.79 7.39
CA VAL A 6 12.39 -3.25 6.94
C VAL A 6 11.41 -4.43 6.95
N PRO A 7 10.33 -4.39 7.78
CA PRO A 7 9.32 -5.42 7.72
C PRO A 7 8.82 -5.45 6.28
N LYS A 8 9.08 -6.56 5.58
CA LYS A 8 8.66 -6.72 4.18
C LYS A 8 7.14 -6.67 4.15
N THR A 9 6.62 -5.47 3.93
CA THR A 9 5.21 -5.21 3.72
C THR A 9 4.82 -5.97 2.46
N VAL A 10 3.73 -6.71 2.57
CA VAL A 10 3.30 -7.65 1.55
C VAL A 10 3.08 -6.89 0.23
N CYS A 11 3.77 -7.32 -0.84
CA CYS A 11 3.73 -6.73 -2.18
C CYS A 11 4.20 -5.26 -2.28
N ALA A 12 4.97 -4.78 -1.31
CA ALA A 12 5.42 -3.39 -1.29
C ALA A 12 6.41 -3.04 -2.40
N GLU A 13 7.21 -4.01 -2.85
CA GLU A 13 8.14 -3.82 -3.96
C GLU A 13 7.38 -3.61 -5.28
N GLU A 14 6.36 -4.42 -5.53
CA GLU A 14 5.49 -4.30 -6.69
C GLU A 14 4.70 -2.98 -6.67
N ALA A 15 4.23 -2.55 -5.50
CA ALA A 15 3.55 -1.27 -5.33
C ALA A 15 4.51 -0.08 -5.58
N LEU A 16 5.73 -0.14 -5.03
CA LEU A 16 6.76 0.88 -5.23
C LEU A 16 7.15 0.99 -6.70
N ASN A 17 7.35 -0.14 -7.38
CA ASN A 17 7.67 -0.18 -8.80
C ASN A 17 6.56 0.44 -9.66
N LEU A 18 5.30 0.16 -9.35
CA LEU A 18 4.16 0.78 -10.04
C LEU A 18 4.12 2.30 -9.80
N LEU A 19 4.32 2.75 -8.55
CA LEU A 19 4.39 4.17 -8.21
C LEU A 19 5.52 4.89 -8.95
N ASN A 20 6.70 4.27 -9.03
CA ASN A 20 7.82 4.78 -9.80
C ASN A 20 7.54 4.77 -11.31
N CYS A 21 6.69 3.88 -11.81
CA CYS A 21 6.31 3.85 -13.22
C CYS A 21 5.44 5.06 -13.60
N VAL A 22 4.44 5.39 -12.78
CA VAL A 22 3.54 6.51 -13.08
C VAL A 22 4.21 7.88 -12.98
N THR A 23 5.34 7.98 -12.26
CA THR A 23 6.14 9.22 -12.17
C THR A 23 7.19 9.34 -13.27
N GLN A 24 7.45 8.29 -14.04
CA GLN A 24 8.40 8.33 -15.16
C GLN A 24 7.86 9.22 -16.30
N SER A 25 8.77 9.99 -16.89
CA SER A 25 8.54 10.77 -18.11
C SER A 25 9.61 10.43 -19.15
N PRO A 26 9.24 9.98 -20.36
CA PRO A 26 7.87 9.83 -20.86
C PRO A 26 7.09 8.71 -20.15
N TYR A 27 5.77 8.90 -20.03
CA TYR A 27 4.88 7.90 -19.45
C TYR A 27 4.75 6.70 -20.39
N ASP A 28 5.06 5.51 -19.88
CA ASP A 28 4.95 4.24 -20.60
C ASP A 28 3.79 3.42 -20.02
N GLN A 29 2.64 3.50 -20.68
CA GLN A 29 1.41 2.88 -20.20
C GLN A 29 1.52 1.35 -20.13
N ASP A 30 2.08 0.71 -21.16
CA ASP A 30 2.22 -0.75 -21.22
C ASP A 30 3.14 -1.27 -20.12
N LYS A 31 4.25 -0.57 -19.86
CA LYS A 31 5.15 -0.88 -18.74
C LYS A 31 4.41 -0.78 -17.40
N CYS A 32 3.63 0.27 -17.18
CA CYS A 32 2.91 0.43 -15.92
C CYS A 32 1.77 -0.59 -15.76
N ILE A 33 1.08 -0.97 -16.83
CA ILE A 33 0.07 -2.04 -16.82
C ILE A 33 0.71 -3.38 -16.45
N ASN A 34 1.89 -3.70 -16.96
CA ASN A 34 2.61 -4.91 -16.59
C ASN A 34 2.95 -4.95 -15.09
N LEU A 35 3.42 -3.83 -14.54
CA LEU A 35 3.69 -3.70 -13.10
C LEU A 35 2.42 -3.80 -12.25
N LEU A 36 1.30 -3.25 -12.73
CA LEU A 36 -0.01 -3.40 -12.09
C LEU A 36 -0.46 -4.87 -12.05
N ASN A 37 -0.27 -5.62 -13.13
CA ASN A 37 -0.60 -7.05 -13.17
C ASN A 37 0.28 -7.86 -12.20
N SER A 38 1.56 -7.53 -12.09
CA SER A 38 2.45 -8.15 -11.09
C SER A 38 1.99 -7.86 -9.66
N LEU A 39 1.64 -6.60 -9.35
CA LEU A 39 1.08 -6.23 -8.05
C LEU A 39 -0.21 -7.01 -7.77
N ARG A 40 -1.13 -7.09 -8.74
CA ARG A 40 -2.38 -7.85 -8.63
C ARG A 40 -2.12 -9.32 -8.33
N ASN A 41 -1.15 -9.94 -9.00
CA ASN A 41 -0.78 -11.33 -8.76
C ASN A 41 -0.25 -11.54 -7.35
N CYS A 42 0.61 -10.65 -6.86
CA CYS A 42 1.13 -10.75 -5.50
C CYS A 42 0.03 -10.64 -4.44
N VAL A 43 -0.88 -9.66 -4.55
CA VAL A 43 -1.92 -9.44 -3.53
C VAL A 43 -2.91 -10.60 -3.47
N LEU A 44 -3.22 -11.20 -4.62
CA LEU A 44 -4.06 -12.40 -4.72
C LEU A 44 -3.34 -13.62 -4.14
N ALA A 45 -2.07 -13.83 -4.48
CA ALA A 45 -1.26 -14.94 -3.97
C ALA A 45 -1.07 -14.87 -2.46
N LYS A 46 -0.88 -13.67 -1.91
CA LYS A 46 -0.68 -13.43 -0.48
C LYS A 46 -1.99 -13.24 0.30
N LYS A 47 -3.15 -13.35 -0.38
CA LYS A 47 -4.50 -13.22 0.20
C LYS A 47 -4.66 -11.92 1.00
N VAL A 48 -4.12 -10.81 0.51
CA VAL A 48 -4.27 -9.53 1.18
C VAL A 48 -5.73 -9.09 1.04
N LYS A 49 -6.47 -9.14 2.14
CA LYS A 49 -7.92 -8.83 2.12
C LYS A 49 -8.19 -7.33 2.12
N LYS A 50 -7.31 -6.52 2.73
CA LYS A 50 -7.38 -5.04 2.78
C LYS A 50 -5.99 -4.44 2.97
N PHE A 51 -5.67 -3.45 2.15
CA PHE A 51 -4.62 -2.48 2.47
C PHE A 51 -5.30 -1.30 3.15
N SER A 52 -4.86 -0.96 4.35
CA SER A 52 -5.22 0.29 5.00
C SER A 52 -4.04 1.24 4.85
N LEU A 53 -4.29 2.46 4.36
CA LEU A 53 -3.34 3.54 4.57
C LEU A 53 -3.34 3.80 6.08
N ALA A 54 -2.16 3.82 6.69
CA ALA A 54 -2.04 4.04 8.13
C ALA A 54 -2.46 5.49 8.46
N GLU A 55 -3.75 5.66 8.73
CA GLU A 55 -4.34 6.77 9.47
C GLU A 55 -5.64 6.23 10.07
N GLN A 56 -5.84 6.45 11.37
CA GLN A 56 -6.97 6.01 12.21
C GLN A 56 -6.80 4.66 12.95
N GLU A 57 -5.61 4.33 13.45
CA GLU A 57 -5.55 3.60 14.72
C GLU A 57 -5.86 4.61 15.85
N GLN A 58 -7.14 4.65 16.24
CA GLN A 58 -7.61 5.07 17.57
C GLN A 58 -7.37 6.53 18.02
N GLN A 59 -8.19 7.46 17.53
CA GLN A 59 -8.76 8.44 18.47
C GLN A 59 -10.03 7.84 19.06
N GLY A 60 -9.91 7.36 20.31
CA GLY A 60 -11.06 7.01 21.12
C GLY A 60 -11.93 8.23 21.38
N THR A 61 -12.90 8.50 20.49
CA THR A 61 -14.06 9.30 20.86
C THR A 61 -14.88 8.44 21.82
N LYS A 62 -14.63 8.66 23.12
CA LYS A 62 -15.60 8.38 24.18
C LYS A 62 -16.93 9.04 23.78
N PRO A 63 -18.08 8.35 23.86
CA PRO A 63 -19.36 9.02 23.68
C PRO A 63 -19.51 10.06 24.79
N SER A 64 -19.51 11.34 24.44
CA SER A 64 -19.90 12.41 25.36
C SER A 64 -21.39 12.24 25.63
N ASN A 65 -21.70 11.57 26.74
CA ASN A 65 -23.03 11.42 27.27
C ASN A 65 -23.49 12.79 27.80
N GLN A 66 -24.05 13.64 26.93
CA GLN A 66 -24.89 14.75 27.40
C GLN A 66 -26.27 14.21 27.72
N LYS A 67 -26.54 14.11 29.01
CA LYS A 67 -27.85 13.82 29.60
C LYS A 67 -28.35 15.12 30.24
N ALA A 68 -29.57 15.51 29.84
CA ALA A 68 -30.55 16.41 30.48
C ALA A 68 -30.08 17.79 30.97
#